data_AF-A0A832MKX6-F1
#
_entry.id   AF-A0A832MKX6-F1
#
_cell.length_a   1.000
_cell.length_b   1.000
_cell.length_c   1.000
_cell.angle_alpha   90.00
_cell.angle_beta   90.00
_cell.angle_gamma   90.00
#
_symmetry.space_group_name_H-M   'P 1'
#
loop_
_entity.id
_entity.type
_entity.pdbx_description
1 polymer ?
#
loop_
_entity_poly.entity_id
_entity_poly.type
_entity_poly.pdbx_seq_one_letter_code
_entity_poly.pdbx_strand_id
1 'polypeptide(L)'
;MIAYYLGFTNTVYTIIIAPLMEEIFFRGFVLGTPFGRNKDYRLWTPGRFFHLLFSSLLFALAHIFKHSTVFSFDTLVFVLVYYGANGIPLGFVYLWTKTILWCFIVHMVFNISTLLGASKYIFYTLVGISIVIVIAYGIKIVKTRENPSVHVDLKTKKSLRDIRITGYRFMGTIVERKLGSCWFCSFCCRCNLGLILRRELRNSILNN
;
A
#
# COMPACT_ATOMS: atom_id res chain seq x y z
N MET A 1 -6.49 17.76 25.98
CA MET A 1 -7.02 18.87 26.81
C MET A 1 -5.99 19.41 27.81
N ILE A 2 -5.22 18.57 28.53
CA ILE A 2 -4.18 19.02 29.49
C ILE A 2 -2.97 19.73 28.83
N ALA A 3 -2.58 19.36 27.61
CA ALA A 3 -1.46 19.98 26.90
C ALA A 3 -1.71 21.45 26.49
N TYR A 4 -2.97 21.90 26.49
CA TYR A 4 -3.37 23.24 26.04
C TYR A 4 -2.88 24.35 26.98
N TYR A 5 -2.69 24.05 28.27
CA TYR A 5 -2.47 25.05 29.32
C TYR A 5 -0.99 25.39 29.60
N LEU A 6 -0.01 24.68 29.04
CA LEU A 6 1.41 24.83 29.42
C LEU A 6 2.30 25.53 28.38
N GLY A 7 1.74 26.11 27.32
CA GLY A 7 2.42 27.09 26.43
C GLY A 7 3.55 26.55 25.53
N PHE A 8 4.35 25.58 25.97
CA PHE A 8 5.43 24.94 25.20
C PHE A 8 5.13 23.46 24.86
N THR A 9 4.07 22.89 25.44
CA THR A 9 3.60 21.51 25.22
C THR A 9 2.74 21.34 23.97
N ASN A 10 2.07 22.40 23.50
CA ASN A 10 1.17 22.32 22.35
C ASN A 10 1.90 22.09 21.03
N THR A 11 3.04 22.75 20.81
CA THR A 11 3.73 22.69 19.52
C THR A 11 4.32 21.31 19.25
N VAL A 12 5.03 20.73 20.23
CA VAL A 12 5.55 19.35 20.12
C VAL A 12 4.41 18.34 19.98
N TYR A 13 3.33 18.53 20.74
CA TYR A 13 2.16 17.66 20.63
C TYR A 13 1.52 17.74 19.23
N THR A 14 1.26 18.94 18.72
CA THR A 14 0.63 19.16 17.42
C THR A 14 1.52 18.78 16.24
N ILE A 15 2.84 18.98 16.34
CA ILE A 15 3.76 18.67 15.24
C ILE A 15 4.19 17.21 15.25
N ILE A 16 4.41 16.60 16.42
CA ILE A 16 5.06 15.29 16.53
C ILE A 16 4.08 14.24 17.05
N ILE A 17 3.56 14.42 18.27
CA ILE A 17 2.85 13.34 18.97
C ILE A 17 1.51 13.04 18.29
N ALA A 18 0.70 14.06 18.00
CA ALA A 18 -0.61 13.89 17.39
C ALA A 18 -0.49 13.28 15.98
N PRO A 19 0.34 13.79 15.05
CA PRO A 19 0.55 13.15 13.76
C PRO A 19 1.02 11.70 13.87
N LEU A 20 1.95 11.40 14.79
CA LEU A 20 2.41 10.02 14.97
C LEU A 20 1.27 9.08 15.38
N MET A 21 0.47 9.47 16.37
CA MET A 21 -0.66 8.69 16.84
C MET A 21 -1.75 8.55 15.77
N GLU A 22 -2.05 9.63 15.06
CA GLU A 22 -2.99 9.64 13.95
C GLU A 22 -2.53 8.72 12.80
N GLU A 23 -1.25 8.76 12.42
CA GLU A 23 -0.72 7.88 11.38
C GLU A 23 -0.70 6.40 11.80
N ILE A 24 -0.34 6.10 13.05
CA ILE A 24 -0.42 4.73 13.58
C ILE A 24 -1.87 4.22 13.52
N PHE A 25 -2.83 5.04 13.94
CA PHE A 25 -4.24 4.64 13.95
C PHE A 25 -4.84 4.56 12.55
N PHE A 26 -4.82 5.62 11.76
CA PHE A 26 -5.51 5.66 10.47
C PHE A 26 -4.77 4.89 9.37
N ARG A 27 -3.43 4.90 9.35
CA ARG A 27 -2.65 4.28 8.27
C ARG A 27 -2.16 2.91 8.70
N GLY A 28 -1.64 2.79 9.92
CA GLY A 28 -1.19 1.52 10.48
C GLY A 28 -2.35 0.55 10.76
N PHE A 29 -3.36 0.99 11.50
CA PHE A 29 -4.49 0.15 11.88
C PHE A 29 -5.60 0.15 10.83
N VAL A 30 -6.31 1.26 10.62
CA VAL A 30 -7.51 1.30 9.75
C VAL A 30 -7.20 0.89 8.31
N LEU A 31 -6.24 1.56 7.66
CA LEU A 31 -5.86 1.29 6.27
C LEU A 31 -4.98 0.04 6.12
N GLY A 32 -4.20 -0.30 7.15
CA GLY A 32 -3.29 -1.45 7.18
C GLY A 32 -3.95 -2.78 7.57
N THR A 33 -5.25 -2.78 7.93
CA THR A 33 -6.00 -3.99 8.28
C THR A 33 -5.93 -5.08 7.19
N PRO A 34 -6.08 -6.38 7.56
CA PRO A 34 -6.00 -7.51 6.63
C PRO A 34 -6.96 -7.44 5.43
N PHE A 35 -8.06 -6.69 5.53
CA PHE A 35 -8.97 -6.44 4.42
C PHE A 35 -8.30 -5.69 3.24
N GLY A 36 -7.17 -5.00 3.48
CA GLY A 36 -6.28 -4.42 2.46
C GLY A 36 -5.08 -5.30 2.06
N ARG A 37 -4.80 -6.39 2.79
CA ARG A 37 -3.71 -7.36 2.53
C ARG A 37 -4.09 -8.37 1.45
N ASN A 38 -4.49 -7.90 0.28
CA ASN A 38 -4.45 -8.77 -0.89
C ASN A 38 -2.97 -9.05 -1.25
N LYS A 39 -2.60 -10.33 -1.38
CA LYS A 39 -1.21 -10.79 -1.57
C LYS A 39 -0.55 -10.21 -2.84
N ASP A 40 -1.35 -9.81 -3.82
CA ASP A 40 -0.89 -9.03 -4.98
C ASP A 40 -0.92 -7.53 -4.68
N TYR A 41 0.07 -7.07 -3.92
CA TYR A 41 0.20 -5.68 -3.50
C TYR A 41 0.45 -4.69 -4.66
N ARG A 42 0.80 -5.18 -5.85
CA ARG A 42 1.04 -4.38 -7.07
C ARG A 42 -0.25 -3.92 -7.76
N LEU A 43 -1.40 -4.54 -7.46
CA LEU A 43 -2.66 -4.19 -8.10
C LEU A 43 -3.46 -3.24 -7.20
N TRP A 44 -3.78 -2.06 -7.74
CA TRP A 44 -4.78 -1.15 -7.19
C TRP A 44 -6.15 -1.80 -7.37
N THR A 45 -6.66 -2.42 -6.31
CA THR A 45 -7.99 -3.04 -6.32
C THR A 45 -9.05 -2.00 -5.91
N PRO A 46 -10.30 -2.15 -6.38
CA PRO A 46 -11.40 -1.29 -5.95
C PRO A 46 -11.52 -1.24 -4.43
N GLY A 47 -11.35 -2.39 -3.77
CA GLY A 47 -11.37 -2.48 -2.31
C GLY A 47 -10.35 -1.58 -1.63
N ARG A 48 -9.11 -1.47 -2.13
CA ARG A 48 -8.10 -0.58 -1.54
C ARG A 48 -8.43 0.89 -1.72
N PHE A 49 -8.98 1.25 -2.87
CA PHE A 49 -9.43 2.61 -3.11
C PHE A 49 -10.57 3.00 -2.16
N PHE A 50 -11.55 2.12 -1.96
CA PHE A 50 -12.60 2.33 -0.95
C PHE A 50 -12.04 2.44 0.47
N HIS A 51 -11.07 1.60 0.86
CA HIS A 51 -10.43 1.72 2.18
C HIS A 51 -9.66 3.03 2.34
N LEU A 52 -9.03 3.54 1.27
CA LEU A 52 -8.38 4.85 1.30
C LEU A 52 -9.41 5.97 1.52
N LEU A 53 -10.52 5.95 0.79
CA LEU A 53 -11.61 6.92 0.97
C LEU A 53 -12.22 6.82 2.38
N PHE A 54 -12.44 5.60 2.87
CA PHE A 54 -13.01 5.35 4.19
C PHE A 54 -12.08 5.80 5.32
N SER A 55 -10.78 5.48 5.25
CA SER A 55 -9.78 5.97 6.21
C SER A 55 -9.71 7.50 6.20
N SER A 56 -9.77 8.12 5.01
CA SER A 56 -9.77 9.60 4.88
C SER A 56 -11.03 10.23 5.45
N LEU A 57 -12.19 9.59 5.29
CA LEU A 57 -13.45 10.02 5.89
C LEU A 57 -13.38 9.96 7.42
N LEU A 58 -12.93 8.83 7.99
CA LEU A 58 -12.77 8.69 9.44
C LEU A 58 -11.76 9.70 10.00
N PHE A 59 -10.66 9.94 9.28
CA PHE A 59 -9.68 10.97 9.62
C PHE A 59 -10.32 12.35 9.70
N ALA A 60 -11.18 12.71 8.74
CA ALA A 60 -11.90 13.98 8.77
C ALA A 60 -12.90 14.06 9.93
N LEU A 61 -13.70 13.01 10.14
CA LEU A 61 -14.70 12.98 11.21
C LEU A 61 -14.06 13.11 12.61
N ALA A 62 -12.86 12.56 12.81
CA ALA A 62 -12.11 12.72 14.07
C ALA A 62 -11.78 14.18 14.42
N HIS A 63 -11.85 15.09 13.44
CA HIS A 63 -11.56 16.52 13.61
C HIS A 63 -12.81 17.38 13.80
N ILE A 64 -14.02 16.81 13.84
CA ILE A 64 -15.27 17.56 14.06
C ILE A 64 -15.21 18.35 15.36
N PHE A 65 -14.84 17.69 16.47
CA PHE A 65 -14.83 18.29 17.80
C PHE A 65 -13.72 19.34 17.99
N LYS A 66 -12.78 19.46 17.05
CA LYS A 66 -11.73 20.48 17.10
C LYS A 66 -12.23 21.87 16.67
N HIS A 67 -13.23 21.92 15.79
CA HIS A 67 -13.62 23.18 15.13
C HIS A 67 -14.88 23.82 15.69
N SER A 68 -15.78 23.06 16.30
CA SER A 68 -16.94 23.66 16.94
C SER A 68 -17.48 22.76 18.04
N THR A 69 -17.92 23.38 19.13
CA THR A 69 -18.75 22.74 20.16
C THR A 69 -20.20 22.59 19.69
N VAL A 70 -20.61 23.34 18.65
CA VAL A 70 -21.95 23.32 18.05
C VAL A 70 -21.87 22.77 16.63
N PHE A 71 -22.57 21.68 16.37
CA PHE A 71 -22.51 20.98 15.10
C PHE A 71 -23.39 21.66 14.03
N SER A 72 -22.79 22.48 13.17
CA SER A 72 -23.46 23.04 11.98
C SER A 72 -23.11 22.26 10.71
N PHE A 73 -24.02 22.27 9.73
CA PHE A 73 -23.78 21.64 8.43
C PHE A 73 -22.55 22.23 7.73
N ASP A 74 -22.36 23.55 7.79
CA ASP A 74 -21.20 24.21 7.21
C ASP A 74 -19.88 23.75 7.86
N THR A 75 -19.88 23.55 9.18
CA THR A 75 -18.71 23.00 9.89
C THR A 75 -18.42 21.57 9.43
N LEU A 76 -19.46 20.75 9.26
CA LEU A 76 -19.32 19.39 8.76
C LEU A 76 -18.71 19.40 7.35
N VAL A 77 -19.25 20.20 6.43
CA VAL A 77 -18.73 20.30 5.05
C VAL A 77 -17.28 20.78 5.06
N PHE A 78 -16.96 21.82 5.84
CA PHE A 78 -15.61 22.32 5.95
C PHE A 78 -14.64 21.25 6.48
N VAL A 79 -15.01 20.55 7.55
CA VAL A 79 -14.18 19.48 8.14
C VAL A 79 -13.96 18.34 7.14
N LEU A 80 -15.02 17.90 6.45
CA LEU A 80 -14.93 16.84 5.45
C LEU A 80 -14.04 17.22 4.27
N VAL A 81 -14.20 18.44 3.74
CA VAL A 81 -13.38 18.91 2.61
C VAL A 81 -11.93 19.14 3.06
N TYR A 82 -11.72 19.87 4.15
CA TYR A 82 -10.39 20.24 4.62
C TYR A 82 -9.58 19.01 5.07
N TYR A 83 -10.09 18.24 6.02
CA TYR A 83 -9.35 17.09 6.54
C TYR A 83 -9.45 15.87 5.63
N GLY A 84 -10.53 15.72 4.85
CA GLY A 84 -10.62 14.66 3.84
C GLY A 84 -9.57 14.84 2.73
N ALA A 85 -9.36 16.07 2.26
CA ALA A 85 -8.31 16.40 1.30
C ALA A 85 -6.88 16.23 1.86
N ASN A 86 -6.72 16.25 3.19
CA ASN A 86 -5.46 15.87 3.84
C ASN A 86 -5.33 14.34 3.98
N GLY A 87 -6.45 13.67 4.29
CA GLY A 87 -6.52 12.23 4.48
C GLY A 87 -6.10 11.44 3.24
N ILE A 88 -6.58 11.86 2.07
CA ILE A 88 -6.39 11.16 0.79
C ILE A 88 -4.91 11.10 0.38
N PRO A 89 -4.13 12.20 0.32
CA PRO A 89 -2.71 12.16 -0.04
C PRO A 89 -1.88 11.37 0.98
N LEU A 90 -2.16 11.50 2.28
CA LEU A 90 -1.46 10.73 3.31
C LEU A 90 -1.74 9.23 3.19
N GLY A 91 -3.00 8.84 2.98
CA GLY A 91 -3.38 7.45 2.68
C GLY A 91 -2.72 6.95 1.40
N PHE A 92 -2.59 7.81 0.40
CA PHE A 92 -1.90 7.49 -0.85
C PHE A 92 -0.41 7.24 -0.64
N VAL A 93 0.27 8.11 0.10
CA VAL A 93 1.69 7.94 0.50
C VAL A 93 1.87 6.62 1.26
N TYR A 94 0.95 6.26 2.16
CA TYR A 94 0.99 4.97 2.84
C TYR A 94 0.89 3.80 1.86
N LEU A 95 -0.08 3.86 0.93
CA LEU A 95 -0.27 2.81 -0.06
C LEU A 95 0.90 2.70 -1.04
N TRP A 96 1.60 3.79 -1.32
CA TRP A 96 2.81 3.78 -2.15
C TRP A 96 4.01 3.22 -1.38
N THR A 97 4.34 3.83 -0.25
CA THR A 97 5.60 3.58 0.48
C THR A 97 5.54 2.36 1.38
N LYS A 98 4.34 1.95 1.81
CA LYS A 98 4.10 0.87 2.77
C LYS A 98 4.72 1.10 4.14
N THR A 99 5.05 2.34 4.46
CA THR A 99 5.62 2.71 5.76
C THR A 99 4.82 3.84 6.39
N ILE A 100 4.64 3.78 7.71
CA ILE A 100 4.03 4.87 8.48
C ILE A 100 5.00 6.08 8.53
N LEU A 101 6.31 5.84 8.46
CA LEU A 101 7.35 6.86 8.55
C LEU A 101 7.15 8.01 7.54
N TRP A 102 6.93 7.70 6.26
CA TRP A 102 6.74 8.73 5.24
C TRP A 102 5.44 9.50 5.43
N CYS A 103 4.36 8.84 5.84
CA CYS A 103 3.11 9.51 6.18
C CYS A 103 3.30 10.47 7.34
N PHE A 104 4.01 10.02 8.37
CA PHE A 104 4.31 10.82 9.55
C PHE A 104 5.12 12.08 9.17
N ILE A 105 6.21 11.93 8.41
CA ILE A 105 7.02 13.07 7.96
C ILE A 105 6.18 14.07 7.16
N VAL A 106 5.38 13.61 6.19
CA VAL A 106 4.52 14.50 5.38
C VAL A 106 3.50 15.22 6.26
N HIS A 107 2.91 14.53 7.23
CA HIS A 107 1.95 15.12 8.15
C HIS A 107 2.61 16.16 9.08
N MET A 108 3.82 15.89 9.60
CA MET A 108 4.59 16.89 10.36
C MET A 108 4.83 18.15 9.54
N VAL A 109 5.28 18.00 8.29
CA VAL A 109 5.54 19.13 7.37
C VAL A 109 4.26 19.93 7.13
N PHE A 110 3.12 19.26 6.97
CA PHE A 110 1.83 19.92 6.83
C PHE A 110 1.47 20.77 8.07
N ASN A 111 1.65 20.21 9.28
CA ASN A 111 1.35 20.91 10.53
C ASN A 111 2.30 22.09 10.76
N ILE A 112 3.60 21.92 10.49
CA ILE A 112 4.59 23.01 10.54
C ILE A 112 4.19 24.13 9.59
N SER A 113 3.88 23.80 8.35
CA SER A 113 3.57 24.80 7.34
C SER A 113 2.25 25.53 7.60
N THR A 114 1.29 24.85 8.22
CA THR A 114 0.04 25.46 8.72
C THR A 114 0.32 26.44 9.85
N LEU A 115 1.21 26.10 10.79
CA LEU A 115 1.66 27.00 11.87
C LEU A 115 2.39 28.23 11.33
N LEU A 116 3.14 28.09 10.23
CA LEU A 116 3.84 29.19 9.55
C LEU A 116 2.92 30.07 8.68
N GLY A 117 1.61 29.82 8.67
CA GLY A 117 0.63 30.63 7.93
C GLY A 117 0.50 30.30 6.43
N ALA A 118 1.16 29.25 5.94
CA ALA A 118 1.03 28.80 4.54
C ALA A 118 -0.24 27.95 4.28
N SER A 119 -1.20 27.96 5.21
CA SER A 119 -2.35 27.05 5.25
C SER A 119 -3.24 27.10 4.00
N LYS A 120 -3.45 28.29 3.41
CA LYS A 120 -4.30 28.46 2.22
C LYS A 120 -3.73 27.77 0.99
N TYR A 121 -2.45 28.00 0.68
CA TYR A 121 -1.79 27.43 -0.49
C TYR A 121 -1.74 25.90 -0.41
N ILE A 122 -1.38 25.40 0.77
CA ILE A 122 -1.27 23.96 1.01
C ILE A 122 -2.64 23.30 0.90
N PHE A 123 -3.68 23.92 1.44
CA PHE A 123 -5.05 23.43 1.29
C PHE A 123 -5.42 23.28 -0.19
N TYR A 124 -5.23 24.32 -1.02
CA TYR A 124 -5.56 24.24 -2.45
C TYR A 124 -4.72 23.16 -3.18
N THR A 125 -3.42 23.06 -2.85
CA THR A 125 -2.56 22.02 -3.42
C THR A 125 -3.04 20.62 -3.04
N LEU A 126 -3.41 20.37 -1.79
CA LEU A 126 -3.87 19.05 -1.33
C LEU A 126 -5.25 18.68 -1.87
N VAL A 127 -6.16 19.65 -2.00
CA VAL A 127 -7.43 19.44 -2.70
C VAL A 127 -7.17 19.05 -4.15
N GLY A 128 -6.31 19.78 -4.86
CA GLY A 128 -5.93 19.46 -6.24
C GLY A 128 -5.33 18.05 -6.38
N ILE A 129 -4.35 17.71 -5.53
CA ILE A 129 -3.74 16.37 -5.51
C ILE A 129 -4.79 15.29 -5.21
N SER A 130 -5.69 15.53 -4.26
CA SER A 130 -6.76 14.58 -3.90
C SER A 130 -7.70 14.32 -5.06
N ILE A 131 -8.11 15.37 -5.78
CA ILE A 131 -8.95 15.25 -6.98
C ILE A 131 -8.23 14.41 -8.04
N VAL A 132 -6.95 14.70 -8.33
CA VAL A 132 -6.16 13.95 -9.31
C VAL A 132 -6.05 12.47 -8.93
N ILE A 133 -5.79 12.16 -7.66
CA ILE A 133 -5.75 10.78 -7.15
C ILE A 133 -7.11 10.11 -7.38
N VAL A 134 -8.20 10.72 -6.92
CA VAL A 134 -9.55 10.15 -7.04
C VAL A 134 -9.93 9.89 -8.50
N ILE A 135 -9.68 10.84 -9.40
CA ILE A 135 -9.99 10.70 -10.84
C ILE A 135 -9.12 9.61 -11.48
N ALA A 136 -7.79 9.68 -11.29
CA ALA A 136 -6.88 8.73 -11.91
C ALA A 136 -7.18 7.28 -11.48
N TYR A 137 -7.48 7.07 -10.20
CA TYR A 137 -7.83 5.75 -9.69
C TYR A 137 -9.25 5.32 -10.04
N GLY A 138 -10.22 6.24 -10.09
CA GLY A 138 -11.56 5.98 -10.59
C GLY A 138 -11.52 5.45 -12.03
N ILE A 139 -10.82 6.15 -12.93
CA ILE A 139 -10.64 5.73 -14.34
C ILE A 139 -9.96 4.35 -14.41
N LYS A 140 -8.91 4.13 -13.62
CA LYS A 140 -8.20 2.84 -13.60
C LYS A 140 -9.12 1.69 -13.17
N ILE A 141 -9.96 1.90 -12.16
CA ILE A 141 -10.92 0.90 -11.68
C ILE A 141 -11.95 0.57 -12.76
N VAL A 142 -12.51 1.58 -13.44
CA VAL A 142 -13.47 1.38 -14.54
C VAL A 142 -12.86 0.57 -15.67
N LYS A 143 -11.66 0.97 -16.16
CA LYS A 143 -10.95 0.23 -17.22
C LYS A 143 -10.65 -1.23 -16.84
N THR A 144 -10.35 -1.48 -15.57
CA THR A 144 -10.09 -2.84 -15.07
C THR A 144 -11.36 -3.70 -15.06
N ARG A 145 -12.55 -3.09 -14.89
CA ARG A 145 -13.83 -3.79 -14.93
C ARG A 145 -14.34 -4.05 -16.35
N GLU A 146 -14.04 -3.17 -17.29
CA GLU A 146 -14.44 -3.32 -18.71
C GLU A 146 -13.64 -4.41 -19.43
N ASN A 147 -12.44 -4.75 -18.96
CA ASN A 147 -11.58 -5.76 -19.59
C ASN A 147 -11.15 -6.89 -18.61
N PRO A 148 -12.10 -7.70 -18.09
CA PRO A 148 -11.80 -8.72 -17.10
C PRO A 148 -11.00 -9.91 -17.66
N SER A 149 -11.08 -10.17 -18.97
CA SER A 149 -10.45 -11.32 -19.64
C SER A 149 -8.91 -11.30 -19.57
N VAL A 150 -8.29 -10.13 -19.66
CA VAL A 150 -6.82 -9.96 -19.59
C VAL A 150 -6.28 -10.29 -18.20
N HIS A 151 -7.02 -9.95 -17.13
CA HIS A 151 -6.61 -10.25 -15.76
C HIS A 151 -6.83 -11.71 -15.37
N VAL A 152 -7.89 -12.35 -15.89
CA VAL A 152 -8.11 -13.79 -15.70
C VAL A 152 -7.01 -14.59 -16.41
N ASP A 153 -6.65 -14.25 -17.65
CA ASP A 153 -5.62 -14.98 -18.39
C ASP A 153 -4.22 -14.83 -17.75
N LEU A 154 -3.85 -13.62 -17.28
CA LEU A 154 -2.58 -13.41 -16.56
C LEU A 154 -2.51 -14.15 -15.22
N LYS A 155 -3.61 -14.20 -14.46
CA LYS A 155 -3.69 -14.90 -13.17
C LYS A 155 -3.64 -16.42 -13.37
N THR A 156 -4.32 -16.92 -14.41
CA THR A 156 -4.29 -18.34 -14.81
C THR A 156 -2.90 -18.74 -15.29
N LYS A 157 -2.25 -17.93 -16.14
CA LYS A 157 -0.88 -18.16 -16.60
C LYS A 157 0.16 -18.11 -15.48
N LYS A 158 0.00 -17.23 -14.49
CA LYS A 158 0.90 -17.16 -13.32
C LYS A 158 0.70 -18.37 -12.40
N SER A 159 -0.55 -18.75 -12.12
CA SER A 159 -0.89 -19.97 -11.37
C SER A 159 -0.30 -21.23 -12.02
N LEU A 160 -0.46 -21.37 -13.34
CA LEU A 160 0.11 -22.49 -14.11
C LEU A 160 1.65 -22.49 -14.05
N ARG A 161 2.29 -21.32 -14.10
CA ARG A 161 3.76 -21.20 -14.00
C ARG A 161 4.26 -21.57 -12.60
N ASP A 162 3.56 -21.16 -11.55
CA ASP A 162 3.91 -21.48 -10.15
C ASP A 162 3.68 -22.96 -9.82
N ILE A 163 2.60 -23.56 -10.34
CA ILE A 163 2.37 -25.01 -10.28
C ILE A 163 3.49 -25.76 -11.00
N ARG A 164 3.90 -25.28 -12.18
CA ARG A 164 4.99 -25.90 -12.95
C ARG A 164 6.33 -25.84 -12.22
N ILE A 165 6.68 -24.68 -11.63
CA ILE A 165 7.91 -24.51 -10.85
C ILE A 165 7.89 -25.37 -9.58
N THR A 166 6.76 -25.43 -8.87
CA THR A 166 6.60 -26.25 -7.66
C THR A 166 6.66 -27.73 -7.98
N GLY A 167 6.04 -28.16 -9.08
CA GLY A 167 6.12 -29.53 -9.60
C GLY A 167 7.53 -29.96 -9.97
N TYR A 168 8.31 -29.10 -10.66
CA TYR A 168 9.72 -29.38 -10.94
C TYR A 168 10.57 -29.44 -9.67
N ARG A 169 10.29 -28.60 -8.68
CA ARG A 169 11.00 -28.62 -7.40
C ARG A 169 10.71 -29.90 -6.62
N PHE A 170 9.46 -30.37 -6.64
CA PHE A 170 9.02 -31.61 -5.97
C PHE A 170 9.56 -32.86 -6.67
N MET A 171 9.58 -32.87 -8.02
CA MET A 171 10.24 -33.92 -8.80
C MET A 171 11.75 -33.98 -8.52
N GLY A 172 12.42 -32.82 -8.42
CA GLY A 172 13.83 -32.74 -8.04
C GLY A 172 14.12 -33.36 -6.68
N THR A 173 13.29 -33.08 -5.66
CA THR A 173 13.47 -33.69 -4.32
C THR A 173 13.13 -35.18 -4.27
N ILE A 174 12.21 -35.68 -5.11
CA ILE A 174 11.91 -37.12 -5.18
C ILE A 174 13.06 -37.87 -5.87
N VAL A 175 13.63 -37.30 -6.93
CA VAL A 175 14.80 -37.88 -7.61
C VAL A 175 16.04 -37.85 -6.71
N GLU A 176 16.27 -36.77 -5.95
CA GLU A 176 17.34 -36.71 -4.94
C GLU A 176 17.11 -37.71 -3.78
N ARG A 177 15.87 -37.94 -3.36
CA ARG A 177 15.56 -38.95 -2.32
C ARG A 177 15.69 -40.40 -2.80
N LYS A 178 15.50 -40.68 -4.10
CA LYS A 178 15.73 -42.02 -4.66
C LYS A 178 17.18 -42.32 -5.02
N LEU A 179 18.03 -41.30 -5.19
CA LEU A 179 19.45 -41.45 -5.55
C LEU A 179 20.42 -41.07 -4.41
N GLY A 180 19.92 -40.72 -3.23
CA GLY A 180 20.68 -40.12 -2.14
C GLY A 180 20.94 -41.02 -0.93
N SER A 181 21.41 -42.24 -1.14
CA SER A 181 22.19 -43.00 -0.15
C SER A 181 23.65 -43.12 -0.61
N CYS A 182 24.29 -41.98 -0.85
CA CYS A 182 25.74 -41.86 -0.88
C CYS A 182 26.12 -40.54 -0.20
N TRP A 183 26.49 -40.66 1.08
CA TRP A 183 27.28 -39.65 1.77
C TRP A 183 28.61 -39.46 1.02
N PHE A 184 29.16 -38.24 1.08
CA PHE A 184 30.45 -37.81 0.51
C PHE A 184 30.51 -37.54 -1.01
N CYS A 185 30.09 -36.35 -1.45
CA CYS A 185 30.79 -35.50 -2.44
C CYS A 185 29.95 -34.27 -2.84
N SER A 186 29.72 -33.35 -1.90
CA SER A 186 29.03 -32.08 -2.21
C SER A 186 30.05 -30.95 -2.29
N PHE A 187 30.78 -30.87 -3.41
CA PHE A 187 31.26 -29.55 -3.90
C PHE A 187 31.64 -29.52 -5.39
N CYS A 188 31.92 -30.65 -6.05
CA CYS A 188 32.39 -30.64 -7.44
C CYS A 188 31.32 -30.91 -8.54
N CYS A 189 30.13 -31.43 -8.21
CA CYS A 189 29.20 -31.92 -9.25
C CYS A 189 28.12 -30.91 -9.73
N ARG A 190 28.11 -29.67 -9.21
CA ARG A 190 27.09 -28.67 -9.57
C ARG A 190 27.28 -28.04 -10.96
N CYS A 191 28.45 -28.17 -11.58
CA CYS A 191 28.69 -27.55 -12.90
C CYS A 191 28.33 -28.43 -14.10
N ASN A 192 28.38 -29.76 -14.00
CA ASN A 192 28.16 -30.63 -15.18
C ASN A 192 26.69 -31.03 -15.43
N LEU A 193 25.87 -31.16 -14.37
CA LEU A 193 24.49 -31.61 -14.54
C LEU A 193 23.59 -30.57 -15.23
N GLY A 194 23.85 -29.28 -14.99
CA GLY A 194 23.14 -28.18 -15.64
C GLY A 194 23.42 -28.08 -17.15
N LEU A 195 24.59 -28.54 -17.61
CA LEU A 195 24.96 -28.57 -19.03
C LEU A 195 24.34 -29.77 -19.76
N ILE A 196 24.23 -30.92 -19.09
CA ILE A 196 23.59 -32.12 -19.66
C ILE A 196 22.09 -31.90 -19.84
N LEU A 197 21.41 -31.31 -18.83
CA LEU A 197 19.98 -30.98 -18.94
C LEU A 197 19.68 -29.91 -19.99
N ARG A 198 20.59 -28.95 -20.22
CA ARG A 198 20.45 -27.99 -21.34
C ARG A 198 20.64 -28.62 -22.72
N ARG A 199 21.43 -29.69 -22.83
CA ARG A 199 21.67 -30.39 -24.10
C ARG A 199 20.47 -31.24 -24.51
N GLU A 200 19.88 -31.97 -23.57
CA GLU A 200 18.64 -32.74 -23.76
C GLU A 200 17.45 -31.83 -24.13
N LEU A 201 17.30 -30.68 -23.45
CA LEU A 201 16.22 -29.72 -23.75
C LEU A 201 16.37 -29.04 -25.12
N ARG A 202 17.59 -28.88 -25.64
CA ARG A 202 17.81 -28.30 -26.98
C ARG A 202 17.41 -29.30 -28.07
N ASN A 203 17.61 -30.59 -27.86
CA ASN A 203 17.28 -31.63 -28.83
C ASN A 203 15.78 -31.93 -28.90
N SER A 204 15.03 -31.75 -27.81
CA SER A 204 13.56 -31.95 -27.82
C SER A 204 12.78 -30.78 -28.42
N ILE A 205 13.37 -29.58 -28.48
CA ILE A 205 12.77 -28.40 -29.13
C ILE A 205 13.01 -28.41 -30.64
N LEU A 206 14.07 -29.07 -31.12
CA LEU A 206 14.39 -29.13 -32.56
C LEU A 206 13.71 -30.30 -33.29
N ASN A 207 13.08 -31.22 -32.56
CA ASN A 207 12.42 -32.42 -33.10
C ASN A 207 10.88 -32.37 -32.98
N ASN A 208 10.31 -31.21 -32.66
CA ASN A 208 8.88 -30.89 -32.72
C ASN A 208 8.70 -29.59 -33.50
#